data_AF-A0A1I1QF45-F1
#
_entry.id   AF-A0A1I1QF45-F1
#
_cell.length_a   1.000
_cell.length_b   1.000
_cell.length_c   1.000
_cell.angle_alpha   90.00
_cell.angle_beta   90.00
_cell.angle_gamma   90.00
#
_symmetry.space_group_name_H-M   'P 1'
#
loop_
_entity.id
_entity.type
_entity.pdbx_description
1 polymer ?
#
loop_
_entity_poly.entity_id
_entity_poly.type
_entity_poly.pdbx_seq_one_letter_code
_entity_poly.pdbx_strand_id
1 'polypeptide(L)'
;MTEQLADLLTTFTCQSNKQLSEYFYDNSGKIDSLIQLYSAFNRQTTQLQIKRIQELRWAIQTITNDRNWTAPDGLELQCILYNTALTPIILEGGFESTKGNPLGKFVIRITTKTIQAWNYYEDQLMKDYPSIEPIIADDTTTLEVNTIWGNDIPEIMESLMSVYTYLQGLTNHNVMF
;
A
#
# COMPACT_ATOMS: atom_id res chain seq x y z
N MET A 1 15.74 6.26 -11.13
CA MET A 1 15.94 7.70 -11.43
C MET A 1 15.91 7.84 -12.95
N THR A 2 15.07 8.70 -13.52
CA THR A 2 14.98 8.84 -14.99
C THR A 2 16.19 9.61 -15.52
N GLU A 3 16.67 9.22 -16.71
CA GLU A 3 17.84 9.82 -17.38
C GLU A 3 17.71 11.35 -17.52
N GLN A 4 16.48 11.84 -17.78
CA GLN A 4 16.16 13.26 -17.85
C GLN A 4 16.29 14.00 -16.50
N LEU A 5 15.95 13.37 -15.37
CA LEU A 5 16.12 13.98 -14.06
C LEU A 5 17.60 14.04 -13.67
N ALA A 6 18.36 13.00 -14.00
CA ALA A 6 19.80 12.98 -13.79
C ALA A 6 20.51 14.05 -14.62
N ASP A 7 20.12 14.24 -15.89
CA ASP A 7 20.68 15.26 -16.78
C ASP A 7 20.34 16.69 -16.31
N LEU A 8 19.10 16.89 -15.84
CA LEU A 8 18.66 18.15 -15.24
C LEU A 8 19.44 18.49 -13.96
N LEU A 9 19.60 17.50 -13.06
CA LEU A 9 20.36 17.66 -11.81
C LEU A 9 21.84 17.93 -12.10
N THR A 10 22.43 17.23 -13.06
CA THR A 10 23.83 17.44 -13.48
C THR A 10 24.02 18.87 -14.01
N THR A 11 23.08 19.34 -14.83
CA THR A 11 23.06 20.72 -15.36
C THR A 11 23.02 21.76 -14.23
N PHE A 12 22.22 21.54 -13.18
CA PHE A 12 22.16 22.46 -12.04
C PHE A 12 23.39 22.38 -11.13
N THR A 13 24.01 21.22 -10.98
CA THR A 13 25.22 21.06 -10.15
C THR A 13 26.46 21.74 -10.74
N CYS A 14 26.47 22.03 -12.05
CA CYS A 14 27.57 22.74 -12.70
C CYS A 14 27.43 24.28 -12.69
N GLN A 15 26.33 24.83 -12.15
CA GLN A 15 26.10 26.27 -12.12
C GLN A 15 26.61 26.93 -10.83
N SER A 16 27.04 28.19 -10.93
CA SER A 16 27.40 28.97 -9.74
C SER A 16 26.16 29.33 -8.91
N ASN A 17 26.34 29.54 -7.60
CA ASN A 17 25.25 29.97 -6.70
C ASN A 17 24.53 31.24 -7.19
N LYS A 18 25.26 32.17 -7.83
CA LYS A 18 24.66 33.39 -8.39
C LYS A 18 23.70 33.06 -9.53
N GLN A 19 24.12 32.20 -10.46
CA GLN A 19 23.29 31.79 -11.60
C GLN A 19 22.05 31.00 -11.16
N LEU A 20 22.21 30.09 -10.19
CA LEU A 20 21.08 29.37 -9.60
C LEU A 20 20.11 30.35 -8.90
N SER A 21 20.64 31.29 -8.12
CA SER A 21 19.82 32.30 -7.44
C SER A 21 19.02 33.15 -8.42
N GLU A 22 19.63 33.64 -9.49
CA GLU A 22 18.95 34.41 -10.53
C GLU A 22 17.88 33.56 -11.23
N TYR A 23 18.22 32.33 -11.63
CA TYR A 23 17.27 31.42 -12.28
C TYR A 23 16.05 31.10 -11.41
N PHE A 24 16.26 30.73 -10.14
CA PHE A 24 15.16 30.42 -9.22
C PHE A 24 14.36 31.65 -8.84
N TYR A 25 14.98 32.83 -8.74
CA TYR A 25 14.27 34.08 -8.52
C TYR A 25 13.34 34.39 -9.71
N ASP A 26 13.87 34.34 -10.93
CA ASP A 26 13.13 34.65 -12.16
C ASP A 26 12.02 33.62 -12.46
N ASN A 27 12.19 32.37 -12.04
CA ASN A 27 11.22 31.29 -12.26
C ASN A 27 10.38 30.93 -11.02
N SER A 28 10.55 31.61 -9.90
CA SER A 28 9.87 31.33 -8.62
C SER A 28 8.36 31.14 -8.79
N GLY A 29 7.68 32.09 -9.44
CA GLY A 29 6.24 32.00 -9.69
C GLY A 29 5.81 30.80 -10.54
N LYS A 30 6.63 30.34 -11.50
CA LYS A 30 6.35 29.12 -12.28
C LYS A 30 6.52 27.87 -11.42
N ILE A 31 7.58 27.84 -10.61
CA ILE A 31 7.85 26.72 -9.70
C ILE A 31 6.72 26.60 -8.67
N ASP A 32 6.32 27.72 -8.06
CA ASP A 32 5.20 27.76 -7.12
C ASP A 32 3.90 27.27 -7.77
N SER A 33 3.62 27.71 -9.01
CA SER A 33 2.46 27.25 -9.77
C SER A 33 2.50 25.74 -10.04
N LEU A 34 3.66 25.19 -10.42
CA LEU A 34 3.83 23.75 -10.64
C LEU A 34 3.66 22.96 -9.35
N ILE A 35 4.21 23.44 -8.23
CA ILE A 35 4.03 22.83 -6.91
C ILE A 35 2.55 22.83 -6.52
N GLN A 36 1.84 23.94 -6.72
CA GLN A 36 0.41 24.04 -6.43
C GLN A 36 -0.42 23.08 -7.29
N LEU A 37 -0.17 23.03 -8.61
CA LEU A 37 -0.86 22.11 -9.52
C LEU A 37 -0.62 20.65 -9.15
N TYR A 38 0.64 20.29 -8.88
CA TYR A 38 1.00 18.94 -8.46
C TYR A 38 0.35 18.57 -7.11
N SER A 39 0.35 19.48 -6.15
CA SER A 39 -0.28 19.27 -4.84
C SER A 39 -1.80 19.12 -4.96
N ALA A 40 -2.45 19.91 -5.80
CA ALA A 40 -3.88 19.80 -6.06
C ALA A 40 -4.24 18.47 -6.73
N PHE A 41 -3.43 18.05 -7.72
CA PHE A 41 -3.58 16.75 -8.39
C PHE A 41 -3.45 15.58 -7.40
N ASN A 42 -2.42 15.58 -6.56
CA ASN A 42 -2.23 14.54 -5.54
C ASN A 42 -3.37 14.52 -4.53
N ARG A 43 -3.83 15.70 -4.07
CA ARG A 43 -4.97 15.78 -3.15
C ARG A 43 -6.23 15.16 -3.75
N GLN A 44 -6.53 15.42 -5.02
CA GLN A 44 -7.69 14.82 -5.70
C GLN A 44 -7.55 13.30 -5.79
N THR A 45 -6.35 12.81 -6.13
CA THR A 45 -6.03 11.37 -6.18
C THR A 45 -6.25 10.71 -4.82
N THR A 46 -5.65 11.26 -3.76
CA THR A 46 -5.78 10.78 -2.39
C THR A 46 -7.23 10.80 -1.91
N GLN A 47 -7.98 11.87 -2.17
CA GLN A 47 -9.39 11.96 -1.76
C GLN A 47 -10.26 10.87 -2.41
N LEU A 48 -10.01 10.56 -3.69
CA LEU A 48 -10.72 9.50 -4.38
C LEU A 48 -10.37 8.12 -3.80
N GLN A 49 -9.10 7.86 -3.52
CA GLN A 49 -8.65 6.62 -2.89
C GLN A 49 -9.26 6.46 -1.49
N ILE A 50 -9.23 7.51 -0.65
CA ILE A 50 -9.83 7.49 0.69
C ILE A 50 -11.31 7.14 0.63
N LYS A 51 -12.05 7.75 -0.29
CA LYS A 51 -13.47 7.45 -0.46
C LYS A 51 -13.69 5.97 -0.79
N ARG A 52 -12.88 5.39 -1.69
CA ARG A 52 -13.04 3.99 -2.09
C ARG A 52 -12.62 3.01 -1.01
N ILE A 53 -11.55 3.28 -0.26
CA ILE A 53 -11.16 2.47 0.89
C ILE A 53 -12.26 2.47 1.96
N GLN A 54 -12.90 3.62 2.21
CA GLN A 54 -14.02 3.69 3.16
C GLN A 54 -15.22 2.83 2.71
N GLU A 55 -15.57 2.87 1.42
CA GLU A 55 -16.63 2.04 0.85
C GLU A 55 -16.30 0.54 0.95
N LEU A 56 -15.08 0.14 0.58
CA LEU A 56 -14.60 -1.25 0.69
C LEU A 56 -14.62 -1.71 2.15
N ARG A 57 -14.15 -0.87 3.08
CA ARG A 57 -14.18 -1.17 4.51
C ARG A 57 -15.59 -1.48 4.99
N TRP A 58 -16.57 -0.65 4.62
CA TRP A 58 -17.96 -0.87 5.02
C TRP A 58 -18.52 -2.17 4.42
N ALA A 59 -18.24 -2.42 3.14
CA ALA A 59 -18.68 -3.64 2.47
C ALA A 59 -18.11 -4.89 3.14
N ILE A 60 -16.79 -4.93 3.37
CA ILE A 60 -16.13 -6.10 3.95
C ILE A 60 -16.50 -6.34 5.41
N GLN A 61 -16.61 -5.27 6.21
CA GLN A 61 -17.10 -5.37 7.59
C GLN A 61 -18.51 -5.97 7.64
N THR A 62 -19.36 -5.59 6.69
CA THR A 62 -20.74 -6.11 6.61
C THR A 62 -20.76 -7.59 6.24
N ILE A 63 -19.89 -8.00 5.31
CA ILE A 63 -19.83 -9.39 4.83
C ILE A 63 -19.17 -10.32 5.86
N THR A 64 -18.07 -9.90 6.48
CA THR A 64 -17.34 -10.73 7.46
C THR A 64 -17.93 -10.65 8.86
N ASN A 65 -18.74 -9.62 9.15
CA ASN A 65 -19.17 -9.26 10.50
C ASN A 65 -17.99 -9.08 11.48
N ASP A 66 -16.83 -8.65 10.96
CA ASP A 66 -15.60 -8.46 11.74
C ASP A 66 -15.31 -6.96 11.91
N ARG A 67 -15.21 -6.50 13.15
CA ARG A 67 -14.94 -5.10 13.49
C ARG A 67 -13.45 -4.75 13.47
N ASN A 68 -12.56 -5.72 13.30
CA ASN A 68 -11.12 -5.52 13.23
C ASN A 68 -10.65 -4.91 11.90
N TRP A 69 -11.54 -4.84 10.90
CA TRP A 69 -11.29 -4.06 9.69
C TRP A 69 -11.22 -2.56 10.02
N THR A 70 -10.10 -1.93 9.73
CA THR A 70 -9.82 -0.51 9.99
C THR A 70 -9.26 0.16 8.74
N ALA A 71 -9.20 1.49 8.76
CA ALA A 71 -8.51 2.28 7.74
C ALA A 71 -7.87 3.50 8.44
N PRO A 72 -6.70 3.32 9.10
CA PRO A 72 -6.15 4.29 10.05
C PRO A 72 -5.91 5.69 9.45
N ASP A 73 -5.52 5.76 8.18
CA ASP A 73 -5.28 6.99 7.41
C ASP A 73 -6.25 7.15 6.21
N GLY A 74 -7.13 6.17 6.02
CA GLY A 74 -8.04 6.08 4.88
C GLY A 74 -7.38 5.64 3.57
N LEU A 75 -6.07 5.47 3.50
CA LEU A 75 -5.36 5.08 2.27
C LEU A 75 -5.27 3.58 2.10
N GLU A 76 -5.30 2.85 3.22
CA GLU A 76 -5.22 1.41 3.25
C GLU A 76 -6.31 0.82 4.15
N LEU A 77 -6.87 -0.30 3.71
CA LEU A 77 -7.73 -1.17 4.49
C LEU A 77 -6.85 -2.16 5.24
N GLN A 78 -7.05 -2.31 6.55
CA GLN A 78 -6.27 -3.23 7.37
C GLN A 78 -7.17 -4.12 8.22
N CYS A 79 -6.89 -5.41 8.31
CA CYS A 79 -7.49 -6.32 9.28
C CYS A 79 -6.38 -7.04 10.05
N ILE A 80 -6.33 -6.79 11.36
CA ILE A 80 -5.39 -7.50 12.24
C ILE A 80 -6.07 -8.79 12.67
N LEU A 81 -5.50 -9.91 12.25
CA LEU A 81 -5.92 -11.23 12.66
C LEU A 81 -5.01 -11.70 13.77
N TYR A 82 -5.61 -11.92 14.94
CA TYR A 82 -4.89 -12.36 16.12
C TYR A 82 -5.70 -13.42 16.86
N ASN A 83 -4.97 -14.37 17.42
CA ASN A 83 -5.42 -15.28 18.45
C ASN A 83 -4.50 -15.02 19.65
N THR A 84 -5.02 -15.03 20.88
CA THR A 84 -4.20 -14.73 22.08
C THR A 84 -3.02 -15.68 22.26
N ALA A 85 -3.05 -16.85 21.60
CA ALA A 85 -1.94 -17.81 21.58
C ALA A 85 -0.91 -17.57 20.45
N LEU A 86 -1.22 -16.72 19.47
CA LEU A 86 -0.44 -16.57 18.23
C LEU A 86 0.07 -15.15 18.02
N THR A 87 1.11 -15.01 17.20
CA THR A 87 1.63 -13.71 16.76
C THR A 87 0.64 -13.04 15.79
N PRO A 88 0.43 -11.70 15.86
CA PRO A 88 -0.47 -11.02 14.94
C PRO A 88 0.00 -11.08 13.49
N ILE A 89 -0.95 -11.26 12.58
CA ILE A 89 -0.76 -11.15 11.13
C ILE A 89 -1.79 -10.18 10.57
N ILE A 90 -1.40 -9.37 9.59
CA ILE A 90 -2.22 -8.27 9.10
C ILE A 90 -2.53 -8.51 7.63
N LEU A 91 -3.81 -8.43 7.29
CA LEU A 91 -4.26 -8.31 5.92
C LEU A 91 -4.38 -6.83 5.58
N GLU A 92 -3.66 -6.38 4.56
CA GLU A 92 -3.65 -5.00 4.12
C GLU A 92 -4.11 -4.91 2.66
N GLY A 93 -4.76 -3.80 2.28
CA GLY A 93 -5.30 -3.60 0.93
C GLY A 93 -5.40 -2.13 0.57
N GLY A 94 -4.74 -1.70 -0.50
CA GLY A 94 -4.64 -0.28 -0.86
C GLY A 94 -4.62 -0.02 -2.37
N PHE A 95 -5.02 1.19 -2.77
CA PHE A 95 -4.91 1.62 -4.17
C PHE A 95 -3.55 2.24 -4.47
N GLU A 96 -2.97 1.83 -5.60
CA GLU A 96 -1.84 2.51 -6.22
C GLU A 96 -2.28 3.21 -7.50
N SER A 97 -1.89 4.48 -7.63
CA SER A 97 -2.18 5.26 -8.82
C SER A 97 -1.30 4.81 -10.00
N THR A 98 -1.86 4.86 -11.20
CA THR A 98 -1.12 4.70 -12.45
C THR A 98 -1.29 5.97 -13.29
N LYS A 99 -0.58 6.06 -14.42
CA LYS A 99 -0.63 7.26 -15.28
C LYS A 99 -2.07 7.58 -15.69
N GLY A 100 -2.61 8.68 -15.16
CA GLY A 100 -3.95 9.16 -15.46
C GLY A 100 -5.09 8.42 -14.73
N ASN A 101 -4.79 7.45 -13.86
CA ASN A 101 -5.81 6.73 -13.11
C ASN A 101 -5.45 6.67 -11.60
N PRO A 102 -6.16 7.45 -10.75
CA PRO A 102 -6.01 7.42 -9.30
C PRO A 102 -6.23 6.04 -8.65
N LEU A 103 -7.07 5.20 -9.28
CA LEU A 103 -7.40 3.84 -8.84
C LEU A 103 -6.79 2.85 -9.84
N GLY A 104 -5.48 2.97 -10.06
CA GLY A 104 -4.76 2.26 -11.11
C GLY A 104 -4.74 0.76 -10.90
N LYS A 105 -4.40 0.35 -9.68
CA LYS A 105 -4.48 -1.03 -9.20
C LYS A 105 -4.80 -1.06 -7.72
N PHE A 106 -5.42 -2.14 -7.26
CA PHE A 106 -5.62 -2.45 -5.86
C PHE A 106 -4.67 -3.59 -5.48
N VAL A 107 -3.86 -3.39 -4.46
CA VAL A 107 -2.83 -4.33 -4.03
C VAL A 107 -3.21 -4.90 -2.68
N ILE A 108 -3.19 -6.23 -2.56
CA ILE A 108 -3.49 -6.96 -1.33
C ILE A 108 -2.19 -7.54 -0.78
N ARG A 109 -1.96 -7.33 0.52
CA ARG A 109 -0.74 -7.71 1.22
C ARG A 109 -1.03 -8.48 2.49
N ILE A 110 -0.10 -9.36 2.83
CA ILE A 110 -0.01 -10.00 4.14
C ILE A 110 1.24 -9.45 4.83
N THR A 111 1.08 -8.89 6.02
CA THR A 111 2.14 -8.19 6.73
C THR A 111 2.29 -8.69 8.16
N THR A 112 3.53 -8.90 8.59
CA THR A 112 3.91 -9.18 9.98
C THR A 112 4.85 -8.08 10.48
N LYS A 113 4.59 -7.55 11.69
CA LYS A 113 5.36 -6.42 12.26
C LYS A 113 6.69 -6.80 12.92
N THR A 114 6.98 -8.09 13.04
CA THR A 114 8.27 -8.59 13.55
C THR A 114 8.73 -9.80 12.74
N ILE A 115 10.05 -10.04 12.72
CA ILE A 115 10.65 -11.22 12.10
C ILE A 115 10.17 -12.50 12.80
N GLN A 116 9.97 -12.48 14.13
CA GLN A 116 9.46 -13.65 14.84
C GLN A 116 8.04 -14.00 14.43
N ALA A 117 7.20 -13.00 14.16
CA ALA A 117 5.87 -13.22 13.63
C ALA A 117 5.92 -13.78 12.20
N TRP A 118 6.82 -13.28 11.35
CA TRP A 118 7.06 -13.84 10.02
C TRP A 118 7.45 -15.31 10.08
N ASN A 119 8.51 -15.64 10.83
CA ASN A 119 9.05 -17.00 10.94
C ASN A 119 7.98 -18.01 11.44
N TYR A 120 7.00 -17.56 12.23
CA TYR A 120 5.90 -18.41 12.67
C TYR A 120 4.98 -18.85 11.52
N TYR A 121 4.73 -17.97 10.55
CA TYR A 121 3.82 -18.22 9.43
C TYR A 121 4.54 -18.60 8.12
N GLU A 122 5.85 -18.39 8.04
CA GLU A 122 6.67 -18.47 6.83
C GLU A 122 6.46 -19.77 6.06
N ASP A 123 6.62 -20.94 6.70
CA ASP A 123 6.51 -22.24 6.02
C ASP A 123 5.16 -22.40 5.29
N GLN A 124 4.07 -21.96 5.92
CA GLN A 124 2.74 -22.11 5.36
C GLN A 124 2.44 -21.03 4.31
N LEU A 125 2.87 -19.79 4.54
CA LEU A 125 2.74 -18.71 3.55
C LEU A 125 3.54 -19.02 2.29
N MET A 126 4.79 -19.46 2.42
CA MET A 126 5.66 -19.77 1.29
C MET A 126 5.26 -21.06 0.57
N LYS A 127 4.55 -21.97 1.25
CA LYS A 127 3.93 -23.13 0.59
C LYS A 127 2.79 -22.73 -0.33
N ASP A 128 1.94 -21.80 0.10
CA ASP A 128 0.74 -21.39 -0.65
C ASP A 128 1.03 -20.24 -1.64
N TYR A 129 2.08 -19.46 -1.38
CA TYR A 129 2.57 -18.36 -2.23
C TYR A 129 4.05 -18.55 -2.64
N PRO A 130 4.42 -19.68 -3.27
CA PRO A 130 5.83 -20.05 -3.49
C PRO A 130 6.58 -19.17 -4.49
N SER A 131 5.86 -18.39 -5.29
CA SER A 131 6.45 -17.53 -6.34
C SER A 131 6.55 -16.05 -5.95
N ILE A 132 6.14 -15.69 -4.73
CA ILE A 132 6.15 -14.31 -4.27
C ILE A 132 7.32 -14.15 -3.29
N GLU A 133 8.23 -13.24 -3.61
CA GLU A 133 9.33 -12.91 -2.71
C GLU A 133 8.85 -11.96 -1.60
N PRO A 134 9.09 -12.27 -0.31
CA PRO A 134 8.76 -11.37 0.78
C PRO A 134 9.64 -10.13 0.76
N ILE A 135 9.03 -8.97 0.97
CA ILE A 135 9.72 -7.69 1.13
C ILE A 135 10.00 -7.49 2.62
N ILE A 136 11.28 -7.46 2.99
CA ILE A 136 11.74 -7.24 4.36
C ILE A 136 12.23 -5.80 4.48
N ALA A 137 11.60 -5.03 5.36
CA ALA A 137 11.97 -3.66 5.68
C ALA A 137 11.96 -3.50 7.21
N ASP A 138 13.14 -3.26 7.79
CA ASP A 138 13.38 -3.27 9.22
C ASP A 138 12.86 -4.59 9.85
N ASP A 139 11.97 -4.51 10.84
CA ASP A 139 11.34 -5.69 11.47
C ASP A 139 10.05 -6.13 10.76
N THR A 140 9.61 -5.43 9.71
CA THR A 140 8.37 -5.74 9.00
C THR A 140 8.64 -6.60 7.78
N THR A 141 7.88 -7.69 7.64
CA THR A 141 7.87 -8.51 6.43
C THR A 141 6.50 -8.43 5.77
N THR A 142 6.50 -8.19 4.46
CA THR A 142 5.30 -7.97 3.65
C THR A 142 5.30 -8.89 2.43
N LEU A 143 4.17 -9.53 2.16
CA LEU A 143 3.95 -10.38 0.99
C LEU A 143 2.83 -9.78 0.14
N GLU A 144 3.11 -9.37 -1.09
CA GLU A 144 2.10 -8.88 -2.04
C GLU A 144 1.41 -10.07 -2.71
N VAL A 145 0.26 -10.49 -2.15
CA VAL A 145 -0.41 -11.74 -2.52
C VAL A 145 -1.35 -11.63 -3.72
N ASN A 146 -1.82 -10.42 -4.03
CA ASN A 146 -2.62 -10.19 -5.22
C ASN A 146 -2.57 -8.73 -5.69
N THR A 147 -2.70 -8.54 -6.99
CA THR A 147 -2.77 -7.23 -7.64
C THR A 147 -3.92 -7.21 -8.64
N ILE A 148 -4.90 -6.34 -8.41
CA ILE A 148 -6.11 -6.22 -9.22
C ILE A 148 -6.05 -4.91 -9.99
N TRP A 149 -6.21 -4.95 -11.30
CA TRP A 149 -6.14 -3.73 -12.11
C TRP A 149 -7.45 -2.95 -12.06
N GLY A 150 -7.35 -1.65 -11.80
CA GLY A 150 -8.51 -0.76 -11.72
C GLY A 150 -9.22 -0.79 -10.36
N ASN A 151 -10.54 -0.64 -10.42
CA ASN A 151 -11.44 -0.53 -9.27
C ASN A 151 -12.67 -1.44 -9.48
N ASP A 152 -12.45 -2.69 -9.87
CA ASP A 152 -13.51 -3.69 -9.93
C ASP A 152 -13.83 -4.14 -8.49
N ILE A 153 -14.91 -3.59 -7.93
CA ILE A 153 -15.28 -3.83 -6.54
C ILE A 153 -15.59 -5.31 -6.27
N PRO A 154 -16.40 -6.01 -7.09
CA PRO A 154 -16.57 -7.46 -6.96
C PRO A 154 -15.25 -8.24 -6.89
N GLU A 155 -14.32 -8.00 -7.82
CA GLU A 155 -13.03 -8.72 -7.86
C GLU A 155 -12.15 -8.42 -6.64
N ILE A 156 -12.10 -7.15 -6.22
CA ILE A 156 -11.40 -6.71 -5.00
C ILE A 156 -11.98 -7.41 -3.78
N MET A 157 -13.31 -7.44 -3.66
CA MET A 157 -13.99 -8.04 -2.53
C MET A 157 -13.80 -9.55 -2.46
N GLU A 158 -13.90 -10.25 -3.60
CA GLU A 158 -13.64 -11.69 -3.69
C GLU A 158 -12.21 -12.01 -3.25
N SER A 159 -11.23 -11.25 -3.74
CA SER A 159 -9.82 -11.45 -3.41
C SER A 159 -9.52 -11.17 -1.93
N LEU A 160 -10.05 -10.07 -1.38
CA LEU A 160 -9.91 -9.74 0.04
C LEU A 160 -10.54 -10.83 0.93
N MET A 161 -11.72 -11.33 0.55
CA MET A 161 -12.40 -12.41 1.25
C MET A 161 -11.59 -13.71 1.21
N SER A 162 -11.04 -14.07 0.06
CA SER A 162 -10.21 -15.26 -0.10
C SER A 162 -9.00 -15.22 0.84
N VAL A 163 -8.26 -14.10 0.86
CA VAL A 163 -7.09 -13.95 1.74
C VAL A 163 -7.50 -13.88 3.21
N TYR A 164 -8.60 -13.20 3.54
CA TYR A 164 -9.13 -13.12 4.90
C TYR A 164 -9.48 -14.51 5.44
N THR A 165 -10.25 -15.31 4.69
CA THR A 165 -10.61 -16.68 5.09
C THR A 165 -9.39 -17.58 5.21
N TYR A 166 -8.42 -17.45 4.31
CA TYR A 166 -7.15 -18.16 4.40
C TYR A 166 -6.42 -17.84 5.72
N LEU A 167 -6.21 -16.56 6.02
CA LEU A 167 -5.52 -16.14 7.23
C LEU A 167 -6.29 -16.51 8.50
N GLN A 168 -7.62 -16.41 8.50
CA GLN A 168 -8.44 -16.94 9.59
C GLN A 168 -8.19 -18.43 9.81
N GLY A 169 -8.05 -19.20 8.73
CA GLY A 169 -7.64 -20.61 8.77
C GLY A 169 -6.33 -20.77 9.52
N LEU A 170 -5.29 -20.03 9.12
CA LEU A 170 -3.97 -20.05 9.75
C LEU A 170 -4.00 -19.69 11.24
N THR A 171 -4.75 -18.66 11.61
CA THR A 171 -4.77 -18.16 13.00
C THR A 171 -5.70 -18.96 13.92
N ASN A 172 -6.62 -19.76 13.36
CA ASN A 172 -7.56 -20.57 14.13
C ASN A 172 -7.20 -22.07 14.18
N HIS A 173 -6.44 -22.61 13.20
CA HIS A 173 -6.17 -24.06 13.11
C HIS A 173 -4.95 -24.55 13.89
N ASN A 174 -4.12 -23.67 14.46
CA ASN A 174 -2.95 -24.08 15.24
C ASN A 174 -3.24 -24.32 16.74
N VAL A 175 -4.41 -24.89 17.04
CA VAL A 175 -4.65 -25.61 18.31
C VAL A 175 -4.50 -27.11 18.03
N MET A 176 -3.29 -27.55 17.72
CA MET A 176 -2.93 -28.95 17.94
C MET A 176 -1.95 -29.02 19.11
N PHE A 177 -2.37 -29.82 20.07
CA PHE A 177 -1.78 -30.10 21.39
C PHE A 177 -0.27 -30.40 21.35
#